data_AF-A0A3C0GAA5-F1
#
_entry.id   AF-A0A3C0GAA5-F1
#
_cell.length_a   1.000
_cell.length_b   1.000
_cell.length_c   1.000
_cell.angle_alpha   90.00
_cell.angle_beta   90.00
_cell.angle_gamma   90.00
#
_symmetry.space_group_name_H-M   'P 1'
#
loop_
_entity.id
_entity.type
_entity.pdbx_description
1 polymer ?
#
loop_
_entity_poly.entity_id
_entity_poly.type
_entity_poly.pdbx_seq_one_letter_code
_entity_poly.pdbx_strand_id
1 'polypeptide(L)'
;MGSVDDLKIKEENIHKFKGYLDDDKIPNWSFGFATSLFEQFKKKGYLSDKQWFHVHKFIDQIENPPPPPKPEDKLPNINGVYSLMKRAMSPKSKSFPKLWLKINDSDLKISRATNKSRHRGQLFLSNGEWGNENIYFGRIDTNGDLYLSSNGKEVKDELIDLLTRLVNDPEKVASEYGKLTGNCFACHKQLTDDRSIEVGYGKVCANKFGLNWG
;
A
#
# COMPACT_ATOMS: atom_id res chain seq x y z
N MET A 1 3.31 41.76 7.88
CA MET A 1 1.99 42.16 8.42
C MET A 1 0.96 41.59 7.46
N GLY A 2 0.12 40.66 7.93
CA GLY A 2 -0.98 40.12 7.11
C GLY A 2 -2.05 41.19 6.87
N SER A 3 -2.83 41.05 5.81
CA SER A 3 -3.94 41.97 5.55
C SER A 3 -4.99 41.87 6.67
N VAL A 4 -5.81 42.91 6.85
CA VAL A 4 -6.91 42.91 7.84
C VAL A 4 -7.89 41.75 7.58
N ASP A 5 -8.03 41.33 6.33
CA ASP A 5 -8.88 40.21 5.93
C ASP A 5 -8.27 38.85 6.33
N ASP A 6 -6.95 38.69 6.26
CA ASP A 6 -6.26 37.46 6.71
C ASP A 6 -6.42 37.20 8.21
N LEU A 7 -6.45 38.27 9.01
CA LEU A 7 -6.61 38.17 10.46
C LEU A 7 -8.03 37.72 10.83
N LYS A 8 -9.05 38.28 10.17
CA LYS A 8 -10.45 37.88 10.36
C LYS A 8 -10.69 36.42 9.98
N ILE A 9 -10.16 36.00 8.83
CA ILE A 9 -10.27 34.61 8.37
C ILE A 9 -9.62 33.65 9.38
N LYS A 10 -8.49 34.02 9.97
CA LYS A 10 -7.83 33.19 10.99
C LYS A 10 -8.64 33.11 12.28
N GLU A 11 -9.23 34.20 12.75
CA GLU A 11 -10.12 34.22 13.92
C GLU A 11 -11.37 33.35 13.71
N GLU A 12 -12.02 33.45 12.56
CA GLU A 12 -13.18 32.60 12.24
C GLU A 12 -12.82 31.11 12.23
N ASN A 13 -11.69 30.77 11.59
CA ASN A 13 -11.22 29.39 11.51
C ASN A 13 -10.86 28.81 12.88
N ILE A 14 -10.26 29.58 13.80
CA ILE A 14 -9.93 29.04 15.13
C ILE A 14 -11.17 28.81 15.99
N HIS A 15 -12.19 29.68 15.89
CA HIS A 15 -13.46 29.47 16.57
C HIS A 15 -14.18 28.23 16.07
N LYS A 16 -14.20 28.04 14.75
CA LYS A 16 -14.75 26.87 14.09
C LYS A 16 -14.02 25.58 14.48
N PHE A 17 -12.68 25.64 14.46
CA PHE A 17 -11.83 24.52 14.87
C PHE A 17 -12.06 24.12 16.33
N LYS A 18 -12.27 25.08 17.22
CA LYS A 18 -12.65 24.82 18.61
C LYS A 18 -14.00 24.10 18.69
N GLY A 19 -15.02 24.57 17.97
CA GLY A 19 -16.32 23.90 17.93
C GLY A 19 -16.21 22.43 17.50
N TYR A 20 -15.32 22.12 16.55
CA TYR A 20 -15.07 20.74 16.14
C TYR A 20 -14.34 19.88 17.19
N LEU A 21 -13.49 20.49 18.02
CA LEU A 21 -12.89 19.81 19.17
C LEU A 21 -13.94 19.53 20.25
N ASP A 22 -14.79 20.50 20.55
CA ASP A 22 -15.83 20.39 21.59
C ASP A 22 -16.94 19.39 21.19
N ASP A 23 -17.26 19.30 19.89
CA ASP A 23 -18.26 18.39 19.32
C ASP A 23 -17.71 16.97 19.02
N ASP A 24 -16.47 16.65 19.41
CA ASP A 24 -15.78 15.37 19.11
C ASP A 24 -15.76 15.02 17.59
N LYS A 25 -15.77 16.03 16.71
CA LYS A 25 -15.73 15.85 15.25
C LYS A 25 -14.32 15.56 14.73
N ILE A 26 -13.29 15.78 15.55
CA ILE A 26 -11.90 15.47 15.21
C ILE A 26 -11.63 13.98 15.43
N PRO A 27 -11.04 13.25 14.46
CA PRO A 27 -10.72 11.84 14.64
C PRO A 27 -9.83 11.59 15.87
N ASN A 28 -10.17 10.55 16.65
CA ASN A 28 -9.50 10.22 17.91
C ASN A 28 -7.95 10.11 17.77
N TRP A 29 -7.47 9.53 16.67
CA TRP A 29 -6.02 9.39 16.40
C TRP A 29 -5.29 10.73 16.20
N SER A 30 -6.02 11.81 15.92
CA SER A 30 -5.49 13.18 15.74
C SER A 30 -5.89 14.15 16.85
N PHE A 31 -6.77 13.74 17.77
CA PHE A 31 -7.36 14.61 18.80
C PHE A 31 -6.31 15.30 19.68
N GLY A 32 -5.29 14.56 20.14
CA GLY A 32 -4.21 15.12 20.96
C GLY A 32 -3.39 16.19 20.22
N PHE A 33 -3.13 15.99 18.92
CA PHE A 33 -2.45 16.99 18.11
C PHE A 33 -3.32 18.21 17.86
N ALA A 34 -4.60 18.02 17.52
CA ALA A 34 -5.55 19.09 17.30
C ALA A 34 -5.74 19.97 18.56
N THR A 35 -5.86 19.34 19.73
CA THR A 35 -5.91 20.02 21.03
C THR A 35 -4.65 20.86 21.26
N SER A 36 -3.47 20.33 20.93
CA SER A 36 -2.20 21.06 21.10
C SER A 36 -2.12 22.34 20.23
N LEU A 37 -2.72 22.33 19.04
CA LEU A 37 -2.77 23.52 18.17
C LEU A 37 -3.67 24.60 18.76
N PHE A 38 -4.85 24.23 19.27
CA PHE A 38 -5.76 25.18 19.90
C PHE A 38 -5.17 25.79 21.18
N GLU A 39 -4.59 24.97 22.05
CA GLU A 39 -3.93 25.46 23.28
C GLU A 39 -2.73 26.36 22.97
N GLN A 40 -1.96 26.05 21.92
CA GLN A 40 -0.88 26.93 21.49
C GLN A 40 -1.40 28.29 21.01
N PHE A 41 -2.48 28.30 20.22
CA PHE A 41 -3.10 29.56 19.78
C PHE A 41 -3.61 30.36 20.98
N LYS A 42 -4.33 29.73 21.91
CA LYS A 42 -4.82 30.37 23.14
C LYS A 42 -3.70 30.97 23.97
N LYS A 43 -2.56 30.28 24.06
CA LYS A 43 -1.40 30.73 24.84
C LYS A 43 -0.60 31.84 24.16
N LYS A 44 -0.42 31.78 22.84
CA LYS A 44 0.50 32.67 22.10
C LYS A 44 -0.20 33.76 21.30
N GLY A 45 -1.51 33.63 21.05
CA GLY A 45 -2.27 34.48 20.14
C GLY A 45 -1.97 34.25 18.65
N TYR A 46 -1.08 33.31 18.32
CA TYR A 46 -0.73 33.00 16.92
C TYR A 46 -0.29 31.54 16.73
N LEU A 47 -0.39 31.09 15.49
CA LEU A 47 0.14 29.85 14.96
C LEU A 47 1.06 30.15 13.78
N SER A 48 2.07 29.30 13.56
CA SER A 48 2.89 29.36 12.34
C SER A 48 2.08 28.93 11.11
N ASP A 49 2.54 29.28 9.91
CA ASP A 49 1.83 28.93 8.67
C ASP A 49 1.67 27.41 8.47
N LYS A 50 2.67 26.62 8.89
CA LYS A 50 2.59 25.15 8.90
C LYS A 50 1.49 24.65 9.85
N GLN A 51 1.26 25.33 10.96
CA GLN A 51 0.22 24.96 11.92
C GLN A 51 -1.15 25.37 11.41
N TRP A 52 -1.27 26.55 10.79
CA TRP A 52 -2.49 26.97 10.08
C TRP A 52 -2.87 25.99 8.97
N PHE A 53 -1.91 25.49 8.20
CA PHE A 53 -2.15 24.43 7.22
C PHE A 53 -2.86 23.22 7.82
N HIS A 54 -2.46 22.77 9.01
CA HIS A 54 -3.13 21.66 9.69
C HIS A 54 -4.52 22.01 10.20
N VAL A 55 -4.73 23.22 10.72
CA VAL A 55 -6.07 23.71 11.13
C VAL A 55 -7.03 23.71 9.95
N HIS A 56 -6.62 24.29 8.81
CA HIS A 56 -7.43 24.29 7.59
C HIS A 56 -7.70 22.87 7.09
N LYS A 57 -6.71 21.98 7.15
CA LYS A 57 -6.89 20.58 6.76
C LYS A 57 -7.94 19.87 7.62
N PHE A 58 -7.97 20.10 8.92
CA PHE A 58 -8.99 19.51 9.79
C PHE A 58 -10.38 20.05 9.49
N ILE A 59 -10.50 21.37 9.29
CA ILE A 59 -11.77 22.00 8.92
C ILE A 59 -12.28 21.43 7.59
N ASP A 60 -11.43 21.41 6.57
CA ASP A 60 -11.75 20.86 5.25
C ASP A 60 -12.16 19.38 5.32
N GLN A 61 -11.46 18.56 6.10
CA GLN A 61 -11.84 17.15 6.28
C GLN A 61 -13.21 16.95 6.94
N ILE A 62 -13.65 17.88 7.79
CA ILE A 62 -14.94 17.80 8.47
C ILE A 62 -16.06 18.36 7.60
N GLU A 63 -15.82 19.45 6.89
CA GLU A 63 -16.82 20.11 6.04
C GLU A 63 -16.98 19.45 4.68
N ASN A 64 -15.87 18.98 4.13
CA ASN A 64 -15.77 18.27 2.86
C ASN A 64 -15.26 16.86 3.15
N PRO A 65 -16.02 16.03 3.87
CA PRO A 65 -15.60 14.66 4.14
C PRO A 65 -15.34 13.97 2.79
N PRO A 66 -14.23 13.23 2.66
CA PRO A 66 -13.98 12.48 1.44
C PRO A 66 -15.20 11.59 1.20
N PRO A 67 -15.65 11.46 -0.07
CA PRO A 67 -16.80 10.64 -0.38
C PRO A 67 -16.62 9.26 0.27
N PRO A 68 -17.70 8.67 0.82
CA PRO A 68 -17.61 7.35 1.43
C PRO A 68 -16.89 6.43 0.44
N PRO A 69 -15.95 5.58 0.91
CA PRO A 69 -15.21 4.70 0.02
C PRO A 69 -16.23 4.00 -0.86
N LYS A 70 -16.18 4.27 -2.18
CA LYS A 70 -17.06 3.60 -3.14
C LYS A 70 -16.96 2.10 -2.85
N PRO A 71 -18.07 1.34 -2.84
CA PRO A 71 -18.01 -0.11 -2.77
C PRO A 71 -16.98 -0.55 -3.81
N GLU A 72 -15.83 -1.03 -3.35
CA GLU A 72 -14.77 -1.42 -4.26
C GLU A 72 -15.34 -2.58 -5.09
N ASP A 73 -15.37 -2.43 -6.42
CA ASP A 73 -15.87 -3.47 -7.33
C ASP A 73 -15.19 -4.78 -6.95
N LYS A 74 -15.95 -5.73 -6.41
CA LYS A 74 -15.41 -7.00 -5.95
C LYS A 74 -14.96 -7.79 -7.16
N LEU A 75 -13.64 -7.91 -7.31
CA LEU A 75 -12.97 -8.62 -8.39
C LEU A 75 -12.83 -10.12 -8.07
N PRO A 76 -12.39 -10.96 -9.02
CA PRO A 76 -12.25 -12.40 -8.79
C PRO A 76 -11.50 -12.72 -7.51
N ASN A 77 -11.91 -13.82 -6.87
CA ASN A 77 -11.24 -14.35 -5.70
C ASN A 77 -9.94 -15.04 -6.14
N ILE A 78 -8.81 -14.47 -5.75
CA ILE A 78 -7.46 -14.99 -6.03
C ILE A 78 -6.84 -15.53 -4.73
N ASN A 79 -7.59 -16.28 -3.92
CA ASN A 79 -7.08 -16.85 -2.66
C ASN A 79 -5.87 -17.78 -2.86
N GLY A 80 -5.71 -18.34 -4.07
CA GLY A 80 -4.53 -19.12 -4.45
C GLY A 80 -3.21 -18.35 -4.25
N VAL A 81 -3.18 -17.03 -4.49
CA VAL A 81 -1.96 -16.21 -4.30
C VAL A 81 -1.60 -16.11 -2.81
N TYR A 82 -2.59 -15.86 -1.96
CA TYR A 82 -2.36 -15.83 -0.51
C TYR A 82 -1.86 -17.17 0.00
N SER A 83 -2.46 -18.27 -0.48
CA SER A 83 -2.07 -19.64 -0.14
C SER A 83 -0.64 -19.98 -0.60
N LEU A 84 -0.26 -19.57 -1.80
CA LEU A 84 1.09 -19.72 -2.36
C LEU A 84 2.13 -19.01 -1.49
N MET A 85 1.88 -17.74 -1.14
CA MET A 85 2.79 -16.97 -0.29
C MET A 85 2.86 -17.55 1.14
N LYS A 86 1.74 -18.03 1.68
CA LYS A 86 1.70 -18.67 2.99
C LYS A 86 2.51 -19.96 3.03
N ARG A 87 2.50 -20.76 1.96
CA ARG A 87 3.32 -21.99 1.83
C ARG A 87 4.81 -21.69 1.96
N ALA A 88 5.26 -20.58 1.37
CA ALA A 88 6.65 -20.15 1.44
C ALA A 88 7.07 -19.55 2.79
N MET A 89 6.16 -19.44 3.76
CA MET A 89 6.51 -19.08 5.12
C MET A 89 7.25 -20.23 5.81
N SER A 90 8.53 -20.00 6.12
CA SER A 90 9.26 -20.90 7.02
C SER A 90 8.91 -20.58 8.47
N PRO A 91 8.67 -21.58 9.34
CA PRO A 91 8.54 -21.37 10.79
C PRO A 91 9.76 -20.68 11.43
N LYS A 92 10.94 -20.81 10.79
CA LYS A 92 12.20 -20.19 11.24
C LYS A 92 12.41 -18.78 10.68
N SER A 93 11.57 -18.31 9.74
CA SER A 93 11.69 -17.00 9.11
C SER A 93 10.70 -16.01 9.69
N LYS A 94 11.19 -14.90 10.24
CA LYS A 94 10.35 -13.80 10.74
C LYS A 94 9.79 -12.91 9.62
N SER A 95 10.34 -13.00 8.40
CA SER A 95 9.89 -12.21 7.25
C SER A 95 8.87 -12.99 6.40
N PHE A 96 7.76 -12.33 6.10
CA PHE A 96 6.80 -12.81 5.10
C PHE A 96 7.45 -12.74 3.71
N PRO A 97 7.28 -13.76 2.85
CA PRO A 97 7.87 -13.77 1.53
C PRO A 97 7.35 -12.62 0.66
N LYS A 98 8.10 -12.29 -0.39
CA LYS A 98 7.69 -11.37 -1.44
C LYS A 98 7.69 -12.13 -2.75
N LEU A 99 6.91 -11.64 -3.70
CA LEU A 99 6.96 -12.07 -5.10
C LEU A 99 7.23 -10.85 -5.96
N TRP A 100 7.98 -11.07 -7.03
CA TRP A 100 8.31 -10.12 -8.08
C TRP A 100 7.97 -10.77 -9.40
N LEU A 101 7.15 -10.08 -10.19
CA LEU A 101 6.62 -10.50 -11.47
C LEU A 101 6.72 -9.31 -12.43
N LYS A 102 6.40 -9.53 -13.71
CA LYS A 102 6.27 -8.46 -14.69
C LYS A 102 4.81 -8.29 -15.09
N ILE A 103 4.35 -7.05 -15.12
CA ILE A 103 3.06 -6.65 -15.68
C ILE A 103 3.34 -5.55 -16.70
N ASN A 104 3.11 -5.86 -17.98
CA ASN A 104 3.58 -5.05 -19.09
C ASN A 104 5.09 -4.73 -18.91
N ASP A 105 5.48 -3.47 -19.02
CA ASP A 105 6.87 -3.03 -18.85
C ASP A 105 7.27 -2.75 -17.38
N SER A 106 6.32 -2.86 -16.44
CA SER A 106 6.55 -2.58 -15.03
C SER A 106 6.78 -3.85 -14.20
N ASP A 107 7.54 -3.72 -13.12
CA ASP A 107 7.56 -4.75 -12.08
C ASP A 107 6.23 -4.78 -11.33
N LEU A 108 5.88 -5.97 -10.86
CA LEU A 108 4.83 -6.21 -9.89
C LEU A 108 5.42 -6.93 -8.69
N LYS A 109 5.54 -6.20 -7.59
CA LYS A 109 5.88 -6.70 -6.27
C LYS A 109 4.63 -6.98 -5.45
N ILE A 110 4.49 -8.22 -5.03
CA ILE A 110 3.49 -8.67 -4.06
C ILE A 110 4.17 -8.80 -2.69
N SER A 111 3.68 -8.06 -1.71
CA SER A 111 4.27 -8.07 -0.37
C SER A 111 3.21 -7.89 0.72
N ARG A 112 3.42 -8.47 1.90
CA ARG A 112 2.47 -8.32 3.00
C ARG A 112 2.54 -6.94 3.63
N ALA A 113 1.39 -6.32 3.82
CA ALA A 113 1.22 -5.08 4.57
C ALA A 113 1.74 -5.24 6.01
N THR A 114 2.50 -4.25 6.47
CA THR A 114 3.11 -4.26 7.80
C THR A 114 2.07 -4.13 8.91
N ASN A 115 2.48 -4.40 10.15
CA ASN A 115 1.60 -4.28 11.32
C ASN A 115 1.11 -2.85 11.61
N LYS A 116 1.74 -1.83 11.01
CA LYS A 116 1.33 -0.43 11.13
C LYS A 116 0.27 -0.01 10.11
N SER A 117 0.00 -0.85 9.11
CA SER A 117 -1.01 -0.57 8.08
C SER A 117 -2.42 -0.80 8.61
N ARG A 118 -3.38 0.04 8.18
CA ARG A 118 -4.82 -0.21 8.37
C ARG A 118 -5.28 -1.51 7.68
N HIS A 119 -4.52 -1.99 6.69
CA HIS A 119 -4.76 -3.24 5.96
C HIS A 119 -3.80 -4.35 6.42
N ARG A 120 -3.47 -4.39 7.72
CA ARG A 120 -2.51 -5.34 8.29
C ARG A 120 -2.78 -6.77 7.83
N GLY A 121 -1.74 -7.45 7.36
CA GLY A 121 -1.80 -8.87 6.99
C GLY A 121 -2.29 -9.16 5.57
N GLN A 122 -2.85 -8.16 4.88
CA GLN A 122 -3.21 -8.24 3.46
C GLN A 122 -1.97 -8.16 2.57
N LEU A 123 -2.12 -8.51 1.28
CA LEU A 123 -1.05 -8.41 0.30
C LEU A 123 -1.20 -7.11 -0.49
N PHE A 124 -0.14 -6.32 -0.55
CA PHE A 124 -0.03 -5.13 -1.39
C PHE A 124 0.60 -5.48 -2.73
N LEU A 125 0.05 -4.87 -3.77
CA LEU A 125 0.48 -4.95 -5.16
C LEU A 125 1.07 -3.58 -5.52
N SER A 126 2.36 -3.53 -5.84
CA SER A 126 3.05 -2.30 -6.22
C SER A 126 4.16 -2.57 -7.22
N ASN A 127 4.77 -1.57 -7.84
CA ASN A 127 5.97 -1.75 -8.64
C ASN A 127 7.24 -2.03 -7.81
N GLY A 128 7.16 -1.86 -6.50
CA GLY A 128 8.25 -2.17 -5.58
C GLY A 128 9.23 -1.05 -5.32
N GLU A 129 9.11 0.06 -6.05
CA GLU A 129 9.83 1.32 -5.84
C GLU A 129 9.40 2.04 -4.57
N TRP A 130 10.15 3.05 -4.16
CA TRP A 130 9.93 3.79 -2.91
C TRP A 130 9.53 5.24 -3.20
N GLY A 131 8.87 5.88 -2.22
CA GLY A 131 8.50 7.30 -2.33
C GLY A 131 7.55 7.58 -3.49
N ASN A 132 7.83 8.64 -4.25
CA ASN A 132 6.97 9.12 -5.33
C ASN A 132 7.01 8.24 -6.58
N GLU A 133 8.00 7.36 -6.70
CA GLU A 133 8.12 6.40 -7.80
C GLU A 133 7.33 5.12 -7.53
N ASN A 134 6.82 4.95 -6.30
CA ASN A 134 5.98 3.80 -5.97
C ASN A 134 4.63 3.90 -6.69
N ILE A 135 4.42 3.00 -7.64
CA ILE A 135 3.11 2.77 -8.24
C ILE A 135 2.44 1.69 -7.42
N TYR A 136 1.41 2.07 -6.67
CA TYR A 136 0.53 1.13 -5.99
C TYR A 136 -0.58 0.71 -6.95
N PHE A 137 -0.74 -0.60 -7.17
CA PHE A 137 -1.79 -1.16 -8.02
C PHE A 137 -3.03 -1.55 -7.21
N GLY A 138 -2.86 -1.99 -5.96
CA GLY A 138 -3.98 -2.42 -5.15
C GLY A 138 -3.58 -3.39 -4.05
N ARG A 139 -4.56 -4.15 -3.56
CA ARG A 139 -4.38 -5.15 -2.50
C ARG A 139 -5.22 -6.39 -2.73
N ILE A 140 -4.76 -7.50 -2.16
CA ILE A 140 -5.54 -8.72 -1.99
C ILE A 140 -5.75 -8.89 -0.49
N ASP A 141 -7.00 -9.00 -0.05
CA ASP A 141 -7.30 -9.20 1.36
C ASP A 141 -6.99 -10.63 1.83
N THR A 142 -7.27 -10.93 3.10
CA THR A 142 -7.01 -12.26 3.67
C THR A 142 -7.98 -13.35 3.20
N ASN A 143 -9.09 -12.98 2.55
CA ASN A 143 -10.03 -13.91 1.92
C ASN A 143 -9.68 -14.17 0.45
N GLY A 144 -8.69 -13.45 -0.10
CA GLY A 144 -8.31 -13.53 -1.50
C GLY A 144 -9.05 -12.56 -2.42
N ASP A 145 -9.85 -11.64 -1.87
CA ASP A 145 -10.59 -10.66 -2.67
C ASP A 145 -9.62 -9.56 -3.15
N LEU A 146 -9.66 -9.27 -4.47
CA LEU A 146 -8.81 -8.27 -5.12
C LEU A 146 -9.47 -6.88 -5.09
N TYR A 147 -8.70 -5.87 -4.73
CA TYR A 147 -9.12 -4.48 -4.62
C TYR A 147 -8.12 -3.57 -5.35
N LEU A 148 -8.56 -2.90 -6.41
CA LEU A 148 -7.69 -2.08 -7.27
C LEU A 148 -7.72 -0.59 -6.90
N SER A 149 -6.54 0.00 -6.88
CA SER A 149 -6.35 1.46 -6.92
C SER A 149 -6.59 2.00 -8.34
N SER A 150 -6.49 3.32 -8.54
CA SER A 150 -6.57 3.93 -9.89
C SER A 150 -5.57 3.31 -10.87
N ASN A 151 -4.28 3.22 -10.50
CA ASN A 151 -3.27 2.61 -11.38
C ASN A 151 -3.54 1.13 -11.65
N GLY A 152 -4.09 0.40 -10.67
CA GLY A 152 -4.46 -1.00 -10.87
C GLY A 152 -5.62 -1.18 -11.84
N LYS A 153 -6.55 -0.23 -11.89
CA LYS A 153 -7.68 -0.26 -12.84
C LYS A 153 -7.22 -0.06 -14.28
N GLU A 154 -6.13 0.67 -14.50
CA GLU A 154 -5.55 0.89 -15.84
C GLU A 154 -4.96 -0.39 -16.44
N VAL A 155 -4.46 -1.31 -15.61
CA VAL A 155 -3.88 -2.60 -16.01
C VAL A 155 -4.70 -3.78 -15.51
N LYS A 156 -6.02 -3.59 -15.35
CA LYS A 156 -6.89 -4.53 -14.65
C LYS A 156 -6.86 -5.92 -15.25
N ASP A 157 -6.96 -6.01 -16.57
CA ASP A 157 -7.14 -7.29 -17.25
C ASP A 157 -5.82 -8.08 -17.26
N GLU A 158 -4.69 -7.41 -17.49
CA GLU A 158 -3.35 -7.98 -17.42
C GLU A 158 -2.99 -8.42 -15.99
N LEU A 159 -3.40 -7.64 -14.99
CA LEU A 159 -3.18 -7.98 -13.59
C LEU A 159 -4.00 -9.22 -13.20
N ILE A 160 -5.28 -9.28 -13.58
CA ILE A 160 -6.14 -10.42 -13.29
C ILE A 160 -5.63 -11.67 -14.01
N ASP A 161 -5.23 -11.57 -15.28
CA ASP A 161 -4.63 -12.68 -16.04
C ASP A 161 -3.35 -13.19 -15.34
N LEU A 162 -2.41 -12.29 -15.03
CA LEU A 162 -1.16 -12.64 -14.37
C LEU A 162 -1.38 -13.33 -13.03
N LEU A 163 -2.27 -12.79 -12.20
CA LEU A 163 -2.60 -13.37 -10.90
C LEU A 163 -3.28 -14.73 -11.05
N THR A 164 -4.14 -14.91 -12.07
CA THR A 164 -4.79 -16.18 -12.38
C THR A 164 -3.77 -17.23 -12.84
N ARG A 165 -2.87 -16.87 -13.75
CA ARG A 165 -1.77 -17.75 -14.18
C ARG A 165 -0.86 -18.13 -13.02
N LEU A 166 -0.55 -17.19 -12.14
CA LEU A 166 0.28 -17.46 -10.96
C LEU A 166 -0.35 -18.50 -10.02
N VAL A 167 -1.68 -18.51 -9.90
CA VAL A 167 -2.39 -19.53 -9.10
C VAL A 167 -2.36 -20.89 -9.78
N ASN A 168 -2.62 -20.92 -11.09
CA ASN A 168 -2.78 -22.17 -11.84
C ASN A 168 -1.45 -22.84 -12.14
N ASP A 169 -0.40 -22.05 -12.44
CA ASP A 169 0.93 -22.52 -12.83
C ASP A 169 2.02 -21.58 -12.30
N PRO A 170 2.31 -21.62 -10.98
CA PRO A 170 3.31 -20.76 -10.37
C PRO A 170 4.73 -21.05 -10.89
N GLU A 171 5.01 -22.27 -11.34
CA GLU A 171 6.32 -22.65 -11.87
C GLU A 171 6.61 -21.95 -13.19
N LYS A 172 5.64 -21.96 -14.11
CA LYS A 172 5.76 -21.28 -15.39
C LYS A 172 5.91 -19.77 -15.20
N VAL A 173 5.08 -19.15 -14.37
CA VAL A 173 5.14 -17.70 -14.11
C VAL A 173 6.46 -17.30 -13.45
N ALA A 174 6.97 -18.10 -12.51
CA ALA A 174 8.28 -17.87 -11.89
C ALA A 174 9.43 -17.99 -12.92
N SER A 175 9.37 -19.02 -13.78
CA SER A 175 10.35 -19.26 -14.85
C SER A 175 10.36 -18.11 -15.86
N GLU A 176 9.19 -17.67 -16.33
CA GLU A 176 9.03 -16.53 -17.25
C GLU A 176 9.70 -15.27 -16.68
N TYR A 177 9.41 -14.94 -15.41
CA TYR A 177 10.01 -13.77 -14.77
C TYR A 177 11.53 -13.85 -14.69
N GLY A 178 12.08 -14.97 -14.22
CA GLY A 178 13.53 -15.06 -14.03
C GLY A 178 14.31 -15.17 -15.33
N LYS A 179 13.75 -15.79 -16.37
CA LYS A 179 14.35 -15.79 -17.72
C LYS A 179 14.33 -14.40 -18.34
N LEU A 180 13.24 -13.65 -18.13
CA LEU A 180 13.11 -12.29 -18.64
C LEU A 180 14.06 -11.31 -17.94
N THR A 181 14.24 -11.44 -16.63
CA THR A 181 14.94 -10.43 -15.81
C THR A 181 16.33 -10.83 -15.35
N GLY A 182 16.68 -12.11 -15.45
CA GLY A 182 17.87 -12.67 -14.82
C GLY A 182 17.79 -12.73 -13.29
N ASN A 183 16.64 -12.43 -12.67
CA ASN A 183 16.46 -12.36 -11.22
C ASN A 183 15.41 -13.36 -10.72
N CYS A 184 15.64 -13.98 -9.57
CA CYS A 184 14.66 -14.90 -8.98
C CYS A 184 13.38 -14.16 -8.55
N PHE A 185 12.21 -14.65 -8.97
CA PHE A 185 10.89 -14.07 -8.65
C PHE A 185 10.61 -13.85 -7.15
N ALA A 186 11.22 -14.64 -6.25
CA ALA A 186 10.93 -14.55 -4.82
C ALA A 186 11.93 -13.70 -4.02
N CYS A 187 13.23 -13.95 -4.20
CA CYS A 187 14.27 -13.23 -3.47
C CYS A 187 14.81 -12.00 -4.22
N HIS A 188 14.47 -11.86 -5.51
CA HIS A 188 14.90 -10.79 -6.40
C HIS A 188 16.42 -10.62 -6.50
N LYS A 189 17.14 -11.71 -6.25
CA LYS A 189 18.59 -11.77 -6.48
C LYS A 189 18.85 -12.26 -7.89
N GLN A 190 19.95 -11.77 -8.46
CA GLN A 190 20.48 -12.25 -9.73
C GLN A 190 20.71 -13.77 -9.68
N LEU A 191 20.31 -14.44 -10.74
CA LEU A 191 20.55 -15.85 -10.99
C LEU A 191 21.96 -16.00 -11.55
N THR A 192 22.78 -16.79 -10.89
CA THR A 192 24.21 -16.91 -11.22
C THR A 192 24.66 -18.34 -11.49
N ASP A 193 23.95 -19.33 -10.96
CA ASP A 193 24.22 -20.74 -11.28
C ASP A 193 23.44 -21.16 -12.52
N ASP A 194 24.09 -21.94 -13.39
CA ASP A 194 23.57 -22.34 -14.70
C ASP A 194 22.15 -22.93 -14.63
N ARG A 195 21.89 -23.76 -13.62
CA ARG A 195 20.58 -24.38 -13.45
C ARG A 195 19.51 -23.36 -13.07
N SER A 196 19.78 -22.46 -12.13
CA SER A 196 18.81 -21.42 -11.77
C SER A 196 18.58 -20.43 -12.91
N ILE A 197 19.59 -20.16 -13.75
CA ILE A 197 19.42 -19.39 -14.99
C ILE A 197 18.50 -20.15 -15.96
N GLU A 198 18.73 -21.45 -16.16
CA GLU A 198 17.95 -22.30 -17.07
C GLU A 198 16.48 -22.42 -16.66
N VAL A 199 16.19 -22.60 -15.38
CA VAL A 199 14.80 -22.74 -14.87
C VAL A 199 14.16 -21.39 -14.51
N GLY A 200 14.95 -20.32 -14.34
CA GLY A 200 14.47 -18.98 -14.00
C GLY A 200 14.26 -18.72 -12.50
N TYR A 201 14.71 -19.59 -11.60
CA TYR A 201 14.63 -19.33 -10.16
C TYR A 201 15.60 -20.21 -9.35
N GLY A 202 15.96 -19.72 -8.16
CA GLY A 202 16.91 -20.42 -7.28
C GLY A 202 16.31 -21.59 -6.50
N LYS A 203 17.11 -22.64 -6.28
CA LYS A 203 16.75 -23.86 -5.52
C LYS A 203 16.08 -23.60 -4.18
N VAL A 204 16.61 -22.64 -3.40
CA VAL A 204 16.06 -22.31 -2.08
C VAL A 204 14.65 -21.73 -2.19
N CYS A 205 14.40 -20.90 -3.20
CA CYS A 205 13.08 -20.33 -3.44
C CYS A 205 12.13 -21.39 -3.99
N ALA A 206 12.58 -22.25 -4.92
CA ALA A 206 11.80 -23.38 -5.40
C ALA A 206 11.28 -24.25 -4.25
N ASN A 207 12.18 -24.68 -3.35
CA ASN A 207 11.81 -25.49 -2.18
C ASN A 207 10.80 -24.80 -1.25
N LYS A 208 10.89 -23.47 -1.07
CA LYS A 208 9.95 -22.73 -0.22
C LYS A 208 8.55 -22.67 -0.85
N PHE A 209 8.48 -22.45 -2.15
CA PHE A 209 7.21 -22.31 -2.85
C PHE A 209 6.63 -23.67 -3.31
N GLY A 210 7.40 -24.75 -3.16
CA GLY A 210 7.02 -26.09 -3.62
C GLY A 210 7.06 -26.20 -5.14
N LEU A 211 8.03 -25.54 -5.78
CA LEU A 211 8.27 -25.57 -7.22
C LEU A 211 9.37 -26.57 -7.56
N ASN A 212 9.29 -27.16 -8.74
CA ASN A 212 10.27 -28.09 -9.27
C ASN A 212 11.49 -27.36 -9.86
N TRP A 213 12.64 -27.47 -9.21
CA TRP A 213 13.89 -26.89 -9.70
C TRP A 213 14.65 -27.78 -10.71
N GLY A 214 14.16 -29.02 -10.92
CA GLY A 214 14.91 -30.09 -11.58
C GLY A 214 15.66 -30.94 -10.57
#